data_AF-A0AAV0NWU9-F1
#
_entry.id   AF-A0AAV0NWU9-F1
#
_cell.length_a   1.000
_cell.length_b   1.000
_cell.length_c   1.000
_cell.angle_alpha   90.00
_cell.angle_beta   90.00
_cell.angle_gamma   90.00
#
_symmetry.space_group_name_H-M   'P 1'
#
loop_
_entity.id
_entity.type
_entity.pdbx_description
1 polymer ?
#
loop_
_entity_poly.entity_id
_entity_poly.type
_entity_poly.pdbx_seq_one_letter_code
_entity_poly.pdbx_strand_id
1 'polypeptide(L)'
;MISMSRLPGGSNILSRVRIKDSSKYGTFINKNHASNEKVHELPSKETTLKDGDVVCFGTGNAAYRFSFVPFVFFSDNRGSYMIKILMNLCTHTIGACTTIELSDECTHVLTDQLAPVSEPLIDAIVAKKPIMLMSWLEVMHMQCFFQV
;
A
#
# COMPACT_ATOMS: atom_id res chain seq x y z
N MET A 1 6.26 2.26 -17.56
CA MET A 1 5.36 1.31 -16.88
C MET A 1 5.71 1.29 -15.40
N ILE A 2 4.73 1.46 -14.50
CA ILE A 2 4.93 1.34 -13.05
C ILE A 2 4.34 -0.01 -12.63
N SER A 3 5.07 -0.79 -11.84
CA SER A 3 4.62 -2.11 -11.36
C SER A 3 4.95 -2.27 -9.89
N MET A 4 4.10 -2.97 -9.15
CA MET A 4 4.34 -3.32 -7.75
C MET A 4 4.67 -4.81 -7.64
N SER A 5 5.64 -5.18 -6.80
CA SER A 5 5.91 -6.58 -6.47
C SER A 5 6.30 -6.77 -5.01
N ARG A 6 6.05 -7.96 -4.47
CA ARG A 6 6.40 -8.36 -3.10
C ARG A 6 7.66 -9.23 -3.08
N LEU A 7 8.48 -9.08 -2.03
CA LEU A 7 9.53 -10.04 -1.68
C LEU A 7 8.97 -11.05 -0.66
N PRO A 8 9.28 -12.35 -0.79
CA PRO A 8 8.97 -13.34 0.24
C PRO A 8 10.01 -13.24 1.36
N GLY A 9 9.64 -12.63 2.49
CA GLY A 9 10.49 -12.46 3.67
C GLY A 9 9.77 -11.64 4.75
N GLY A 10 9.85 -12.06 6.01
CA GLY A 10 8.92 -11.69 7.08
C GLY A 10 8.91 -10.22 7.54
N SER A 11 7.81 -9.92 8.23
CA SER A 11 7.46 -8.78 9.10
C SER A 11 7.64 -7.33 8.63
N ASN A 12 8.17 -7.05 7.44
CA ASN A 12 8.09 -5.72 6.84
C ASN A 12 7.53 -5.83 5.42
N ILE A 13 6.24 -5.56 5.25
CA ILE A 13 5.58 -5.52 3.94
C ILE A 13 6.04 -4.24 3.23
N LEU A 14 7.29 -4.24 2.76
CA LEU A 14 7.81 -3.23 1.87
C LEU A 14 7.31 -3.56 0.46
N SER A 15 6.18 -2.98 0.08
CA SER A 15 5.75 -2.97 -1.32
C SER A 15 6.80 -2.22 -2.15
N ARG A 16 7.55 -2.94 -2.99
CA ARG A 16 8.51 -2.33 -3.91
C ARG A 16 7.77 -1.89 -5.15
N VAL A 17 7.59 -0.58 -5.30
CA VAL A 17 7.08 0.03 -6.53
C VAL A 17 8.26 0.24 -7.47
N ARG A 18 8.22 -0.39 -8.63
CA ARG A 18 9.23 -0.25 -9.69
C ARG A 18 8.71 0.62 -10.80
N ILE A 19 9.58 1.46 -11.34
CA ILE A 19 9.33 2.23 -12.53
C ILE A 19 10.28 1.79 -13.64
N LYS A 20 9.71 1.53 -14.81
CA LYS A 20 10.44 1.18 -16.03
C LYS A 20 10.19 2.22 -17.10
N ASP A 21 11.27 2.72 -17.70
CA ASP A 21 11.23 3.69 -18.77
C ASP A 21 11.30 3.02 -20.15
N SER A 22 10.27 3.27 -20.94
CA SER A 22 10.17 2.87 -22.35
C SER A 22 9.83 4.07 -23.24
N SER A 23 9.95 5.29 -22.71
CA SER A 23 9.54 6.51 -23.40
C SER A 23 10.63 7.03 -24.33
N LYS A 24 10.23 7.84 -25.32
CA LYS A 24 11.16 8.52 -26.25
C LYS A 24 11.99 9.60 -25.56
N TYR A 25 11.39 10.31 -24.60
CA TYR A 25 11.95 11.52 -23.99
C TYR A 25 12.51 11.30 -22.57
N GLY A 26 12.44 10.07 -22.06
CA GLY A 26 13.02 9.69 -20.79
C GLY A 26 12.09 9.85 -19.60
N THR A 27 12.40 9.11 -18.54
CA THR A 27 11.86 9.28 -17.20
C THR A 27 13.00 9.62 -16.24
N PHE A 28 12.77 10.57 -15.35
CA PHE A 28 13.77 11.11 -14.43
C PHE A 28 13.26 11.03 -13.00
N ILE A 29 14.15 10.71 -12.05
CA ILE A 29 13.82 10.69 -10.63
C ILE A 29 14.67 11.75 -9.93
N ASN A 30 14.04 12.48 -9.01
CA ASN A 30 14.65 13.52 -8.16
C ASN A 30 15.50 14.49 -9.00
N LYS A 31 14.81 15.19 -9.92
CA LYS A 31 15.41 16.14 -10.85
C LYS A 31 15.98 17.34 -10.06
N ASN A 32 17.26 17.28 -9.72
CA ASN A 32 17.96 18.33 -8.99
C ASN A 32 18.87 19.11 -9.96
N HIS A 33 19.17 20.38 -9.68
CA HIS A 33 20.04 21.21 -10.54
C HIS A 33 21.46 20.64 -10.75
N ALA A 34 21.89 19.67 -9.96
CA ALA A 34 23.22 19.05 -10.02
C ALA A 34 23.25 17.61 -10.58
N SER A 35 22.12 16.89 -10.59
CA SER A 35 22.07 15.49 -11.05
C SER A 35 20.63 15.06 -11.30
N ASN A 36 20.38 14.42 -12.45
CA ASN A 36 19.13 13.74 -12.74
C ASN A 36 19.44 12.26 -12.90
N GLU A 37 18.88 11.40 -12.06
CA GLU A 37 18.94 9.96 -12.30
C GLU A 37 17.97 9.64 -13.45
N LYS A 38 18.52 9.39 -14.64
CA LYS A 38 17.71 8.98 -15.79
C LYS A 38 17.45 7.49 -15.70
N VAL A 39 16.19 7.12 -15.58
CA VAL A 39 15.78 5.70 -15.50
C VAL A 39 16.24 4.93 -16.75
N HIS A 40 16.29 5.59 -17.91
CA HIS A 40 16.77 4.98 -19.17
C HIS A 40 18.24 4.56 -19.16
N GLU A 41 19.06 5.21 -18.33
CA GLU A 41 20.51 4.95 -18.25
C GLU A 41 20.81 3.80 -17.27
N LEU A 42 19.81 3.35 -16.50
CA LEU A 42 19.92 2.25 -15.56
C LEU A 42 19.81 0.88 -16.25
N PRO A 43 20.35 -0.19 -15.63
CA PRO A 43 20.15 -1.55 -16.08
C PRO A 43 18.66 -1.87 -16.27
N SER A 44 18.33 -2.54 -17.38
CA SER A 44 16.94 -2.88 -17.75
C SER A 44 15.98 -1.68 -17.90
N LYS A 45 16.52 -0.46 -17.86
CA LYS A 45 15.76 0.80 -17.86
C LYS A 45 14.73 0.84 -16.73
N GLU A 46 15.05 0.29 -15.56
CA GLU A 46 14.13 0.27 -14.41
C GLU A 46 14.84 0.57 -13.09
N THR A 47 14.05 1.03 -12.11
CA THR A 47 14.49 1.20 -10.72
C THR A 47 13.32 1.11 -9.75
N THR A 48 13.59 1.11 -8.44
CA THR A 48 12.58 1.11 -7.37
C THR A 48 12.38 2.52 -6.84
N LEU A 49 11.12 2.96 -6.72
CA LEU A 49 10.74 4.22 -6.11
C LEU A 49 10.75 4.12 -4.58
N LYS A 50 11.19 5.19 -3.93
CA LYS A 50 11.15 5.40 -2.48
C LYS A 50 10.13 6.48 -2.15
N ASP A 51 9.54 6.38 -0.97
CA ASP A 51 8.61 7.41 -0.49
C ASP A 51 9.24 8.82 -0.59
N GLY A 52 8.50 9.73 -1.21
CA GLY A 52 8.94 11.11 -1.43
C GLY A 52 9.67 11.35 -2.76
N ASP A 53 10.04 10.31 -3.52
CA ASP A 53 10.68 10.48 -4.83
C ASP A 53 9.80 11.31 -5.78
N VAL A 54 10.42 12.25 -6.50
CA VAL A 54 9.75 13.04 -7.53
C VAL A 54 10.09 12.46 -8.90
N VAL A 55 9.08 11.96 -9.60
CA VAL A 55 9.19 11.38 -10.93
C VAL A 55 8.76 12.40 -11.98
N CYS A 56 9.63 12.66 -12.94
CA CYS A 56 9.37 13.54 -14.07
C CYS A 56 9.34 12.74 -15.39
N PHE A 57 8.36 13.03 -16.24
CA PHE A 57 8.20 12.35 -17.54
C PHE A 57 8.49 13.30 -18.71
N GLY A 58 9.42 12.89 -19.57
CA GLY A 58 9.79 13.61 -20.77
C GLY A 58 10.45 14.97 -20.54
N THR A 59 10.25 15.89 -21.49
CA THR A 59 10.88 17.22 -21.50
C THR A 59 10.02 18.32 -20.87
N GLY A 60 8.79 17.99 -20.44
CA GLY A 60 7.86 18.95 -19.84
C GLY A 60 8.02 19.13 -18.33
N ASN A 61 7.06 19.84 -17.74
CA ASN A 61 6.98 20.08 -16.28
C ASN A 61 6.08 19.07 -15.55
N ALA A 62 5.83 17.92 -16.15
CA ALA A 62 5.02 16.85 -15.55
C ALA A 62 5.86 16.14 -14.47
N ALA A 63 5.71 16.60 -13.22
CA ALA A 63 6.37 16.07 -12.04
C ALA A 63 5.35 15.51 -11.05
N TYR A 64 5.58 14.30 -10.59
CA TYR A 64 4.69 13.57 -9.67
C TYR A 64 5.50 13.10 -8.46
N ARG A 65 5.04 13.38 -7.26
CA ARG A 65 5.63 12.85 -6.04
C ARG A 65 5.05 11.47 -5.77
N PHE A 66 5.90 10.46 -5.74
CA PHE A 66 5.53 9.15 -5.22
C PHE A 66 5.39 9.25 -3.69
N SER A 67 4.27 8.77 -3.17
CA SER A 67 4.04 8.72 -1.74
C SER A 67 3.39 7.39 -1.37
N PHE A 68 3.98 6.72 -0.39
CA PHE A 68 3.48 5.49 0.18
C PHE A 68 2.65 5.81 1.41
N VAL A 69 1.35 5.48 1.35
CA VAL A 69 0.45 5.58 2.50
C VAL A 69 0.19 4.16 2.99
N PRO A 70 0.66 3.79 4.19
CA PRO A 70 0.45 2.45 4.70
C PRO A 70 -1.03 2.21 4.95
N PHE A 71 -1.51 1.02 4.59
CA PHE A 71 -2.87 0.59 4.91
C PHE A 71 -2.80 -0.75 5.62
N VAL A 72 -2.77 -0.66 6.96
CA VAL A 72 -2.59 -1.80 7.87
C VAL A 72 -3.83 -1.94 8.74
N PHE A 73 -4.50 -3.09 8.62
CA PHE A 73 -5.68 -3.44 9.39
C PHE A 73 -5.34 -4.36 10.56
N PHE A 74 -5.77 -3.99 11.74
CA PHE A 74 -5.91 -4.92 12.85
C PHE A 74 -7.27 -5.63 12.78
N SER A 75 -7.29 -6.93 13.08
CA SER A 75 -8.52 -7.72 13.19
C SER A 75 -8.37 -8.73 14.31
N ASP A 76 -9.29 -8.73 15.28
CA ASP A 76 -9.27 -9.68 16.40
C ASP A 76 -9.49 -11.12 15.89
N ASN A 77 -8.53 -12.01 16.14
CA ASN A 77 -8.42 -13.35 15.56
C ASN A 77 -9.34 -14.38 16.25
N ARG A 78 -10.63 -14.10 16.36
CA ARG A 78 -11.59 -15.09 16.88
C ARG A 78 -11.95 -16.17 15.85
N GLY A 79 -10.94 -16.75 15.20
CA GLY A 79 -11.04 -18.00 14.44
C GLY A 79 -11.93 -17.96 13.20
N SER A 80 -12.34 -16.79 12.71
CA SER A 80 -13.23 -16.73 11.56
C SER A 80 -12.46 -17.02 10.27
N TYR A 81 -12.91 -18.02 9.52
CA TYR A 81 -12.46 -18.31 8.15
C TYR A 81 -12.50 -17.06 7.25
N MET A 82 -13.42 -16.15 7.54
CA MET A 82 -13.55 -14.86 6.87
C MET A 82 -12.31 -13.99 7.01
N ILE A 83 -11.64 -13.95 8.18
CA ILE A 83 -10.40 -13.17 8.33
C ILE A 83 -9.35 -13.65 7.33
N LYS A 84 -9.16 -14.96 7.15
CA LYS A 84 -8.17 -15.48 6.17
C LYS A 84 -8.50 -15.08 4.72
N ILE A 85 -9.78 -15.11 4.36
CA ILE A 85 -10.23 -14.61 3.04
C ILE A 85 -9.92 -13.12 2.91
N LEU A 86 -10.26 -12.32 3.93
CA LEU A 86 -10.03 -10.88 3.95
C LEU A 86 -8.54 -10.53 3.91
N MET A 87 -7.70 -11.26 4.64
CA MET A 87 -6.24 -11.10 4.58
C MET A 87 -5.75 -11.31 3.15
N ASN A 88 -6.21 -12.38 2.47
CA ASN A 88 -5.86 -12.63 1.07
C ASN A 88 -6.36 -11.52 0.14
N LEU A 89 -7.61 -11.08 0.30
CA LEU A 89 -8.24 -10.05 -0.52
C LEU A 89 -7.50 -8.70 -0.42
N CYS A 90 -7.32 -8.22 0.82
CA CYS A 90 -6.67 -6.95 1.13
C CYS A 90 -5.24 -6.93 0.58
N THR A 91 -4.54 -8.05 0.75
CA THR A 91 -3.16 -8.24 0.33
C THR A 91 -3.01 -8.21 -1.20
N HIS A 92 -3.88 -8.92 -1.93
CA HIS A 92 -3.72 -9.10 -3.37
C HIS A 92 -4.34 -7.97 -4.20
N THR A 93 -5.46 -7.39 -3.76
CA THR A 93 -6.20 -6.43 -4.59
C THR A 93 -5.76 -5.00 -4.37
N ILE A 94 -5.57 -4.59 -3.11
CA ILE A 94 -5.34 -3.18 -2.75
C ILE A 94 -3.98 -2.91 -2.10
N GLY A 95 -3.14 -3.95 -1.98
CA GLY A 95 -1.81 -3.81 -1.39
C GLY A 95 -1.81 -3.55 0.12
N ALA A 96 -2.95 -3.78 0.80
CA ALA A 96 -3.07 -3.58 2.24
C ALA A 96 -2.46 -4.75 3.02
N CYS A 97 -2.25 -4.51 4.31
CA CYS A 97 -1.69 -5.46 5.27
C CYS A 97 -2.74 -5.75 6.35
N THR A 98 -2.68 -6.94 6.92
CA THR A 98 -3.58 -7.37 7.98
C THR A 98 -2.75 -8.00 9.10
N THR A 99 -3.08 -7.69 10.35
CA THR A 99 -2.42 -8.20 11.54
C THR A 99 -3.45 -8.57 12.60
N ILE A 100 -3.08 -9.54 13.44
CA ILE A 100 -3.86 -10.00 14.60
C ILE A 100 -3.39 -9.37 15.91
N GLU A 101 -2.30 -8.60 15.86
CA GLU A 101 -1.74 -7.88 16.99
C GLU A 101 -1.95 -6.39 16.78
N LEU A 102 -2.60 -5.74 17.75
CA LEU A 102 -2.78 -4.30 17.70
C LEU A 102 -1.44 -3.62 18.00
N SER A 103 -1.01 -2.76 17.09
CA SER A 103 0.23 -1.99 17.20
C SER A 103 0.05 -0.56 16.73
N ASP A 104 1.05 0.29 16.94
CA ASP A 104 1.05 1.67 16.45
C ASP A 104 1.04 1.74 14.91
N GLU A 105 1.61 0.73 14.24
CA GLU A 105 1.61 0.60 12.78
C GLU A 105 0.21 0.32 12.21
N CYS A 106 -0.72 -0.17 13.03
CA CYS A 106 -2.10 -0.41 12.62
C CYS A 106 -2.78 0.93 12.31
N THR A 107 -3.16 1.12 11.07
CA THR A 107 -3.86 2.34 10.63
C THR A 107 -5.36 2.27 10.86
N HIS A 108 -5.94 1.07 10.88
CA HIS A 108 -7.37 0.85 10.94
C HIS A 108 -7.69 -0.43 11.73
N VAL A 109 -8.89 -0.50 12.28
CA VAL A 109 -9.44 -1.70 12.94
C VAL A 109 -10.61 -2.23 12.14
N LEU A 110 -10.59 -3.52 11.85
CA LEU A 110 -11.69 -4.27 11.27
C LEU A 110 -12.44 -5.00 12.38
N THR A 111 -13.76 -4.84 12.39
CA THR A 111 -14.64 -5.53 13.33
C THR A 111 -15.89 -6.05 12.63
N ASP A 112 -16.54 -7.03 13.25
CA ASP A 112 -17.90 -7.41 12.93
C ASP A 112 -18.86 -6.53 13.75
N GLN A 113 -20.05 -6.26 13.22
CA GLN A 113 -21.14 -5.58 13.93
C GLN A 113 -21.59 -6.35 15.17
N LEU A 114 -21.47 -7.68 15.15
CA LEU A 114 -21.85 -8.55 16.26
C LEU A 114 -20.68 -8.91 17.19
N ALA A 115 -19.49 -8.37 16.94
CA ALA A 115 -18.32 -8.66 17.77
C ALA A 115 -18.51 -8.12 19.19
N PRO A 116 -18.23 -8.93 20.23
CA PRO A 116 -18.16 -8.42 21.61
C PRO A 116 -17.11 -7.33 21.73
N VAL A 117 -17.35 -6.37 22.62
CA VAL A 117 -16.35 -5.35 22.96
C VAL A 117 -15.16 -6.05 23.63
N SER A 118 -13.97 -5.85 23.07
CA SER A 118 -12.71 -6.42 23.55
C SER A 118 -11.76 -5.32 24.02
N GLU A 119 -10.79 -5.67 24.88
CA GLU A 119 -9.75 -4.73 25.31
C GLU A 119 -8.99 -4.10 24.12
N PRO A 120 -8.54 -4.87 23.09
CA PRO A 120 -7.91 -4.27 21.92
C PRO A 120 -8.81 -3.29 21.15
N LEU A 121 -10.12 -3.53 21.13
CA LEU A 121 -11.07 -2.59 20.51
C LEU A 121 -11.14 -1.28 21.31
N ILE A 122 -11.18 -1.38 22.65
CA ILE A 122 -11.16 -0.20 23.53
C ILE A 122 -9.85 0.58 23.33
N ASP A 123 -8.71 -0.11 23.31
CA ASP A 123 -7.40 0.51 23.11
C ASP A 123 -7.32 1.22 21.75
N ALA A 124 -7.86 0.62 20.69
CA ALA A 124 -7.93 1.24 19.39
C ALA A 124 -8.81 2.50 19.36
N ILE A 125 -9.94 2.50 20.08
CA ILE A 125 -10.80 3.68 20.25
C ILE A 125 -10.02 4.80 20.94
N VAL A 126 -9.35 4.48 22.07
CA VAL A 126 -8.55 5.43 22.83
C VAL A 126 -7.41 5.99 21.98
N ALA A 127 -6.77 5.14 21.19
CA ALA A 127 -5.74 5.52 20.21
C ALA A 127 -6.29 6.25 18.97
N LYS A 128 -7.61 6.49 18.90
CA LYS A 128 -8.31 7.16 17.78
C LYS A 128 -8.08 6.48 16.42
N LYS A 129 -7.85 5.16 16.42
CA LYS A 129 -7.76 4.38 15.19
C LYS A 129 -9.16 4.26 14.57
N PRO A 130 -9.33 4.56 13.27
CA PRO A 130 -10.60 4.34 12.58
C PRO A 130 -11.06 2.89 12.69
N ILE A 131 -12.35 2.71 13.01
CA ILE A 131 -12.99 1.40 13.16
C ILE A 131 -13.95 1.20 11.99
N MET A 132 -13.82 0.07 11.31
CA MET A 132 -14.59 -0.25 10.13
C MET A 132 -15.21 -1.63 10.25
N LEU A 133 -16.41 -1.76 9.68
CA LEU A 133 -17.07 -3.04 9.54
C LEU A 133 -16.41 -3.85 8.42
N MET A 134 -16.35 -5.17 8.58
CA MET A 134 -15.81 -6.07 7.54
C MET A 134 -16.52 -5.89 6.19
N SER A 135 -17.81 -5.56 6.18
CA SER A 135 -18.58 -5.28 4.95
C SER A 135 -18.03 -4.11 4.12
N TRP A 136 -17.25 -3.20 4.72
CA TRP A 136 -16.59 -2.13 3.99
C TRP A 136 -15.56 -2.66 2.98
N LEU A 137 -14.90 -3.78 3.30
CA LEU A 137 -13.93 -4.41 2.40
C LEU A 137 -14.58 -5.02 1.17
N GLU A 138 -15.82 -5.50 1.29
CA GLU A 138 -16.59 -6.00 0.15
C GLU A 138 -16.85 -4.89 -0.87
N VAL A 139 -17.19 -3.69 -0.39
CA VAL A 139 -17.40 -2.51 -1.25
C VAL A 139 -16.11 -2.10 -1.95
N MET A 140 -15.00 -2.04 -1.22
CA MET A 140 -13.69 -1.72 -1.81
C MET A 140 -13.26 -2.73 -2.86
N HIS A 141 -13.43 -4.02 -2.59
CA HIS A 141 -13.11 -5.06 -3.53
C HIS A 141 -13.90 -4.91 -4.84
N MET A 142 -15.21 -4.66 -4.75
CA MET A 142 -16.04 -4.44 -5.93
C MET A 142 -15.54 -3.23 -6.74
N GLN A 143 -15.23 -2.11 -6.09
CA GLN A 143 -14.79 -0.90 -6.79
C GLN A 143 -13.43 -1.06 -7.49
N CYS A 144 -12.47 -1.75 -6.88
CA CYS A 144 -11.16 -1.98 -7.49
C CYS A 144 -11.20 -2.91 -8.71
N PHE A 145 -12.18 -3.81 -8.80
CA PHE A 145 -12.34 -4.70 -9.96
C PHE A 145 -12.98 -4.03 -11.19
N PHE A 146 -13.71 -2.92 -11.02
CA PHE A 146 -14.33 -2.20 -12.14
C PHE A 146 -13.43 -1.14 -12.79
N GLN A 147 -12.15 -1.04 -12.39
CA GLN A 147 -11.20 -0.06 -12.94
C GLN A 147 -10.03 -0.68 -13.74
N VAL A 148 -10.12 -1.96 -14.14
CA VAL A 148 -9.12 -2.62 -15.01
C VAL A 148 -9.70 -2.94 -16.38
#